data_AF-A0A416MCN9-F1
#
_entry.id   AF-A0A416MCN9-F1
#
_cell.length_a   1.000
_cell.length_b   1.000
_cell.length_c   1.000
_cell.angle_alpha   90.00
_cell.angle_beta   90.00
_cell.angle_gamma   90.00
#
_symmetry.space_group_name_H-M   'P 1'
#
loop_
_entity.id
_entity.type
_entity.pdbx_description
1 polymer ?
#
loop_
_entity_poly.entity_id
_entity_poly.type
_entity_poly.pdbx_seq_one_letter_code
_entity_poly.pdbx_strand_id
1 'polypeptide(L)'
;NSMNQMRESYQVTWDFCRTKMMELKEKYHLQSIFALSRAEDIWSAIETILYSSGRKLHFKKRGDLPEILAKQSTRGLVIDSSQSGLIVKYGKIAIPCKYKAKDLWLWDEEKAILAYLAEAELQDAHAVDQMSKGIITDTYRSCFASLVCKKIRGRLRVYVHITVEGKAISKRRKDSTPRHYYGKGNIGCDIGTQTIAYTSNTEV
;
A
#
# COMPACT_ATOMS: atom_id res chain seq x y z
N ASN A 1 1.01 -12.09 34.26
CA ASN A 1 -0.11 -11.34 33.64
C ASN A 1 -1.13 -12.31 33.07
N SER A 2 -2.32 -12.39 33.70
CA SER A 2 -3.43 -13.28 33.34
C SER A 2 -3.84 -13.20 31.85
N MET A 3 -3.75 -12.02 31.24
CA MET A 3 -4.09 -11.81 29.82
C MET A 3 -3.12 -12.51 28.84
N ASN A 4 -1.82 -12.57 29.13
CA ASN A 4 -0.87 -13.28 28.25
C ASN A 4 -1.07 -14.79 28.34
N GLN A 5 -1.33 -15.31 29.55
CA GLN A 5 -1.66 -16.72 29.76
C GLN A 5 -2.95 -17.12 29.03
N MET A 6 -3.98 -16.26 29.07
CA MET A 6 -5.20 -16.48 28.28
C MET A 6 -4.91 -16.48 26.78
N ARG A 7 -4.15 -15.52 26.25
CA ARG A 7 -3.80 -15.48 24.82
C ARG A 7 -3.09 -16.74 24.36
N GLU A 8 -2.12 -17.21 25.13
CA GLU A 8 -1.39 -18.45 24.84
C GLU A 8 -2.33 -19.66 24.87
N SER A 9 -3.21 -19.75 25.88
CA SER A 9 -4.18 -20.86 26.01
C SER A 9 -5.18 -20.94 24.84
N TYR A 10 -5.58 -19.80 24.29
CA TYR A 10 -6.50 -19.72 23.14
C TYR A 10 -5.78 -19.62 21.78
N GLN A 11 -4.44 -19.75 21.77
CA GLN A 11 -3.63 -19.67 20.55
C GLN A 11 -3.80 -18.33 19.79
N VAL A 12 -4.10 -17.25 20.50
CA VAL A 12 -4.18 -15.89 19.94
C VAL A 12 -2.79 -15.25 19.98
N THR A 13 -1.86 -15.86 19.23
CA THR A 13 -0.45 -15.47 19.18
C THR A 13 0.01 -15.27 17.73
N TRP A 14 1.05 -14.44 17.57
CA TRP A 14 1.74 -14.26 16.29
C TRP A 14 2.21 -15.60 15.72
N ASP A 15 2.83 -16.42 16.57
CA ASP A 15 3.41 -17.70 16.16
C ASP A 15 2.34 -18.69 15.65
N PHE A 16 1.18 -18.74 16.31
CA PHE A 16 0.06 -19.55 15.83
C PHE A 16 -0.43 -19.06 14.46
N CYS A 17 -0.64 -17.75 14.30
CA CYS A 17 -1.06 -17.15 13.03
C CYS A 17 -0.07 -17.47 11.90
N ARG A 18 1.23 -17.28 12.16
CA ARG A 18 2.32 -17.56 11.22
C ARG A 18 2.38 -19.05 10.84
N THR A 19 2.33 -19.95 11.82
CA THR A 19 2.38 -21.40 11.60
C THR A 19 1.18 -21.88 10.78
N LYS A 20 -0.03 -21.41 11.11
CA LYS A 20 -1.23 -21.70 10.31
C LYS A 20 -1.15 -21.15 8.88
N MET A 21 -0.54 -20.00 8.66
CA MET A 21 -0.30 -19.49 7.31
C MET A 21 0.72 -20.33 6.52
N MET A 22 1.72 -20.90 7.18
CA MET A 22 2.62 -21.86 6.52
C MET A 22 1.90 -23.15 6.11
N GLU A 23 1.02 -23.70 6.97
CA GLU A 23 0.19 -24.86 6.61
C GLU A 23 -0.70 -24.58 5.38
N LEU A 24 -1.40 -23.43 5.37
CA LEU A 24 -2.26 -23.06 4.24
C LEU A 24 -1.46 -22.76 2.97
N LYS A 25 -0.28 -22.16 3.11
CA LYS A 25 0.64 -21.92 1.99
C LYS A 25 0.98 -23.21 1.28
N GLU A 26 1.37 -24.26 2.01
CA GLU A 26 1.67 -25.57 1.41
C GLU A 26 0.42 -26.20 0.77
N LYS A 27 -0.72 -26.16 1.47
CA LYS A 27 -1.99 -26.70 0.98
C LYS A 27 -2.45 -26.09 -0.35
N TYR A 28 -2.24 -24.77 -0.52
CA TYR A 28 -2.69 -24.03 -1.70
C TYR A 28 -1.56 -23.64 -2.66
N HIS A 29 -0.35 -24.16 -2.43
CA HIS A 29 0.85 -23.89 -3.23
C HIS A 29 1.14 -22.39 -3.44
N LEU A 30 0.96 -21.60 -2.38
CA LEU A 30 1.18 -20.16 -2.41
C LEU A 30 2.67 -19.83 -2.22
N GLN A 31 3.12 -18.70 -2.78
CA GLN A 31 4.43 -18.17 -2.42
C GLN A 31 4.45 -17.74 -0.95
N SER A 32 5.56 -17.99 -0.26
CA SER A 32 5.71 -17.72 1.18
C SER A 32 5.46 -16.25 1.54
N ILE A 33 5.79 -15.32 0.65
CA ILE A 33 5.61 -13.89 0.88
C ILE A 33 4.13 -13.50 1.05
N PHE A 34 3.21 -14.08 0.27
CA PHE A 34 1.78 -13.79 0.43
C PHE A 34 1.23 -14.35 1.73
N ALA A 35 1.73 -15.51 2.16
CA ALA A 35 1.35 -16.12 3.43
C ALA A 35 1.84 -15.26 4.62
N LEU A 36 3.08 -14.76 4.54
CA LEU A 36 3.65 -13.86 5.54
C LEU A 36 2.88 -12.54 5.60
N SER A 37 2.67 -11.86 4.47
CA SER A 37 1.93 -10.60 4.42
C SER A 37 0.51 -10.75 4.96
N ARG A 38 -0.14 -11.89 4.68
CA ARG A 38 -1.46 -12.19 5.24
C ARG A 38 -1.42 -12.45 6.74
N ALA A 39 -0.41 -13.16 7.25
CA ALA A 39 -0.23 -13.35 8.68
C ALA A 39 -0.05 -12.00 9.39
N GLU A 40 0.80 -11.12 8.84
CA GLU A 40 1.04 -9.78 9.38
C GLU A 40 -0.23 -8.92 9.40
N ASP A 41 -1.03 -8.94 8.32
CA ASP A 41 -2.31 -8.23 8.28
C ASP A 41 -3.28 -8.73 9.35
N ILE A 42 -3.42 -10.05 9.49
CA ILE A 42 -4.30 -10.65 10.50
C ILE A 42 -3.81 -10.29 11.89
N TRP A 43 -2.50 -10.40 12.14
CA TRP A 43 -1.92 -10.12 13.44
C TRP A 43 -2.06 -8.65 13.84
N SER A 44 -1.78 -7.72 12.91
CA SER A 44 -1.97 -6.29 13.15
C SER A 44 -3.42 -5.95 13.51
N ALA A 45 -4.40 -6.58 12.86
CA ALA A 45 -5.82 -6.42 13.20
C ALA A 45 -6.16 -6.98 14.59
N ILE A 46 -5.57 -8.13 14.96
CA ILE A 46 -5.72 -8.72 16.30
C ILE A 46 -5.07 -7.83 17.37
N GLU A 47 -3.85 -7.34 17.15
CA GLU A 47 -3.16 -6.43 18.08
C GLU A 47 -3.97 -5.15 18.30
N THR A 48 -4.57 -4.60 17.25
CA THR A 48 -5.42 -3.42 17.36
C THR A 48 -6.63 -3.65 18.28
N ILE A 49 -7.18 -4.87 18.30
CA ILE A 49 -8.30 -5.22 19.19
C ILE A 49 -7.82 -5.51 20.61
N LEU A 50 -6.68 -6.17 20.76
CA LEU A 50 -6.15 -6.54 22.07
C LEU A 50 -5.55 -5.35 22.83
N TYR A 51 -4.93 -4.40 22.11
CA TYR A 51 -4.04 -3.40 22.69
C TYR A 51 -4.36 -1.95 22.31
N SER A 52 -5.39 -1.74 21.49
CA SER A 52 -5.78 -0.39 21.05
C SER A 52 -7.30 -0.23 21.11
N SER A 53 -7.86 0.62 20.26
CA SER A 53 -9.28 0.97 20.21
C SER A 53 -10.10 0.09 19.25
N GLY A 54 -9.54 -1.03 18.78
CA GLY A 54 -10.22 -1.95 17.87
C GLY A 54 -11.42 -2.63 18.53
N ARG A 55 -12.60 -2.56 17.90
CA ARG A 55 -13.83 -3.17 18.44
C ARG A 55 -14.22 -4.50 17.78
N LYS A 56 -13.87 -4.69 16.50
CA LYS A 56 -14.32 -5.85 15.71
C LYS A 56 -13.35 -6.18 14.59
N LEU A 57 -13.15 -7.48 14.35
CA LEU A 57 -12.48 -7.97 13.15
C LEU A 57 -13.45 -8.00 11.97
N HIS A 58 -12.99 -7.50 10.82
CA HIS A 58 -13.69 -7.60 9.55
C HIS A 58 -13.09 -8.73 8.72
N PHE A 59 -13.94 -9.66 8.26
CA PHE A 59 -13.53 -10.80 7.46
C PHE A 59 -14.03 -10.66 6.03
N LYS A 60 -13.23 -11.12 5.06
CA LYS A 60 -13.72 -11.31 3.69
C LYS A 60 -14.71 -12.47 3.66
N LYS A 61 -15.80 -12.32 2.92
CA LYS A 61 -16.80 -13.38 2.76
C LYS A 61 -16.28 -14.44 1.80
N ARG A 62 -16.72 -15.68 1.97
CA ARG A 62 -16.46 -16.74 1.00
C ARG A 62 -17.07 -16.34 -0.35
N GLY A 63 -16.26 -16.37 -1.40
CA GLY A 63 -16.67 -15.97 -2.75
C GLY A 63 -16.31 -14.51 -3.12
N ASP A 64 -15.86 -13.70 -2.14
CA ASP A 64 -15.30 -12.39 -2.45
C ASP A 64 -13.99 -12.56 -3.26
N LEU A 65 -13.78 -11.66 -4.21
CA LEU A 65 -12.58 -11.67 -5.02
C LEU A 65 -11.33 -11.44 -4.15
N PRO A 66 -10.22 -12.13 -4.45
CA PRO A 66 -9.03 -12.05 -3.65
C PRO A 66 -8.38 -10.67 -3.76
N GLU A 67 -7.61 -10.36 -2.73
CA GLU A 67 -6.57 -9.35 -2.79
C GLU A 67 -5.25 -10.05 -2.54
N ILE A 68 -4.33 -9.87 -3.47
CA ILE A 68 -2.99 -10.46 -3.43
C ILE A 68 -2.07 -9.33 -3.01
N LEU A 69 -1.58 -9.37 -1.78
CA LEU A 69 -0.69 -8.35 -1.22
C LEU A 69 0.67 -9.00 -0.93
N ALA A 70 1.75 -8.36 -1.39
CA ALA A 70 3.11 -8.71 -0.98
C ALA A 70 3.76 -7.47 -0.37
N LYS A 71 3.93 -7.44 0.95
CA LYS A 71 4.57 -6.34 1.71
C LYS A 71 6.10 -6.30 1.55
N GLN A 72 6.61 -6.69 0.40
CA GLN A 72 8.04 -6.62 0.03
C GLN A 72 8.14 -6.27 -1.45
N SER A 73 8.90 -5.23 -1.79
CA SER A 73 9.07 -4.75 -3.17
C SER A 73 9.75 -5.74 -4.11
N THR A 74 10.57 -6.65 -3.57
CA THR A 74 11.42 -7.57 -4.35
C THR A 74 10.87 -8.98 -4.43
N ARG A 75 9.75 -9.31 -3.77
CA ARG A 75 9.21 -10.68 -3.70
C ARG A 75 7.69 -10.70 -3.87
N GLY A 76 7.19 -11.66 -4.64
CA GLY A 76 5.76 -11.84 -4.87
C GLY A 76 5.25 -10.92 -5.98
N LEU A 77 5.13 -9.63 -5.69
CA LEU A 77 4.74 -8.60 -6.65
C LEU A 77 5.89 -7.59 -6.80
N VAL A 78 6.66 -7.75 -7.86
CA VAL A 78 7.85 -6.91 -8.12
C VAL A 78 7.47 -5.77 -9.03
N ILE A 79 7.71 -4.55 -8.58
CA ILE A 79 7.47 -3.33 -9.37
C ILE A 79 8.73 -3.06 -10.18
N ASP A 80 8.59 -2.84 -11.47
CA ASP A 80 9.71 -2.70 -12.39
C ASP A 80 9.36 -1.78 -13.57
N SER A 81 10.36 -1.41 -14.34
CA SER A 81 10.22 -0.60 -15.55
C SER A 81 10.22 -1.48 -16.82
N SER A 82 9.64 -0.92 -17.88
CA SER A 82 9.68 -1.48 -19.23
C SER A 82 9.76 -0.34 -20.24
N GLN A 83 9.99 -0.65 -21.51
CA GLN A 83 9.93 0.35 -22.60
C GLN A 83 8.57 1.06 -22.68
N SER A 84 7.50 0.42 -22.21
CA SER A 84 6.12 0.95 -22.24
C SER A 84 5.68 1.64 -20.94
N GLY A 85 6.58 1.81 -19.96
CA GLY A 85 6.26 2.36 -18.65
C GLY A 85 6.33 1.33 -17.53
N LEU A 86 5.60 1.58 -16.45
CA LEU A 86 5.66 0.79 -15.23
C LEU A 86 4.95 -0.57 -15.40
N ILE A 87 5.58 -1.62 -14.88
CA ILE A 87 5.05 -2.98 -14.87
C ILE A 87 5.07 -3.54 -13.44
N VAL A 88 4.14 -4.47 -13.17
CA VAL A 88 4.21 -5.33 -11.99
C VAL A 88 4.39 -6.77 -12.43
N LYS A 89 5.48 -7.38 -11.99
CA LYS A 89 5.81 -8.78 -12.24
C LYS A 89 5.21 -9.65 -11.15
N TYR A 90 4.50 -10.69 -11.57
CA TYR A 90 4.00 -11.77 -10.72
C TYR A 90 4.49 -13.11 -11.29
N GLY A 91 5.51 -13.69 -10.67
CA GLY A 91 6.19 -14.87 -11.22
C GLY A 91 6.76 -14.58 -12.61
N LYS A 92 6.29 -15.32 -13.63
CA LYS A 92 6.70 -15.14 -15.03
C LYS A 92 5.85 -14.11 -15.80
N ILE A 93 4.79 -13.58 -15.18
CA ILE A 93 3.85 -12.67 -15.82
C ILE A 93 4.30 -11.24 -15.54
N ALA A 94 4.46 -10.43 -16.59
CA ALA A 94 4.63 -8.98 -16.47
C ALA A 94 3.29 -8.29 -16.81
N ILE A 95 2.74 -7.57 -15.85
CA ILE A 95 1.45 -6.87 -15.98
C ILE A 95 1.73 -5.38 -16.21
N PRO A 96 1.42 -4.82 -17.40
CA PRO A 96 1.59 -3.40 -17.65
C PRO A 96 0.56 -2.58 -16.86
N CYS A 97 1.05 -1.58 -16.12
CA CYS A 97 0.22 -0.61 -15.45
C CYS A 97 -0.41 0.31 -16.49
N LYS A 98 -1.74 0.40 -16.51
CA LYS A 98 -2.48 1.25 -17.43
C LYS A 98 -3.41 2.16 -16.68
N TYR A 99 -3.39 3.44 -17.05
CA TYR A 99 -4.33 4.44 -16.59
C TYR A 99 -4.92 5.19 -17.77
N LYS A 100 -5.91 6.05 -17.51
CA LYS A 100 -6.56 6.82 -18.57
C LYS A 100 -5.57 7.84 -19.12
N ALA A 101 -5.48 8.01 -20.44
CA ALA A 101 -4.55 8.93 -21.08
C ALA A 101 -4.65 10.42 -20.63
N LYS A 102 -5.75 10.81 -19.98
CA LYS A 102 -5.96 12.18 -19.46
C LYS A 102 -5.71 12.29 -17.94
N ASP A 103 -5.25 11.22 -17.31
CA ASP A 103 -4.93 11.21 -15.88
C ASP A 103 -3.50 11.72 -15.65
N LEU A 104 -3.38 13.05 -15.62
CA LEU A 104 -2.09 13.73 -15.47
C LEU A 104 -1.40 13.36 -14.14
N TRP A 105 -2.18 13.17 -13.08
CA TRP A 105 -1.64 12.85 -11.76
C TRP A 105 -0.99 11.47 -11.75
N LEU A 106 -1.67 10.44 -12.27
CA LEU A 106 -1.06 9.10 -12.38
C LEU A 106 0.15 9.08 -13.31
N TRP A 107 0.16 9.91 -14.36
CA TRP A 107 1.32 10.06 -15.23
C TRP A 107 2.53 10.63 -14.50
N ASP A 108 2.33 11.65 -13.65
CA ASP A 108 3.41 12.21 -12.84
C ASP A 108 3.94 11.23 -11.80
N GLU A 109 3.04 10.55 -11.10
CA GLU A 109 3.39 9.53 -10.10
C GLU A 109 4.18 8.38 -10.75
N GLU A 110 3.72 7.89 -11.90
CA GLU A 110 4.45 6.88 -12.67
C GLU A 110 5.84 7.37 -13.06
N LYS A 111 5.94 8.61 -13.55
CA LYS A 111 7.22 9.20 -13.96
C LYS A 111 8.20 9.30 -12.79
N ALA A 112 7.72 9.67 -11.60
CA ALA A 112 8.57 9.74 -10.40
C ALA A 112 9.07 8.35 -9.98
N ILE A 113 8.19 7.34 -9.97
CA ILE A 113 8.59 5.94 -9.68
C ILE A 113 9.61 5.45 -10.72
N LEU A 114 9.39 5.73 -12.02
CA LEU A 114 10.31 5.32 -13.08
C LEU A 114 11.67 6.03 -12.96
N ALA A 115 11.68 7.30 -12.56
CA ALA A 115 12.92 8.03 -12.28
C ALA A 115 13.67 7.40 -11.11
N TYR A 116 12.98 7.01 -10.04
CA TYR A 116 13.58 6.25 -8.93
C TYR A 116 14.19 4.93 -9.42
N LEU A 117 13.42 4.12 -10.16
CA LEU A 117 13.89 2.83 -10.65
C LEU A 117 15.11 2.92 -11.58
N ALA A 118 15.29 4.03 -12.29
CA ALA A 118 16.44 4.23 -13.18
C ALA A 118 17.76 4.44 -12.41
N GLU A 119 17.71 5.07 -11.23
CA GLU A 119 18.90 5.49 -10.47
C GLU A 119 18.72 5.25 -8.95
N ALA A 120 18.18 4.08 -8.59
CA ALA A 120 17.75 3.79 -7.22
C ALA A 120 18.87 3.93 -6.17
N GLU A 121 20.07 3.41 -6.46
CA GLU A 121 21.22 3.50 -5.54
C GLU A 121 21.65 4.94 -5.28
N LEU A 122 21.65 5.78 -6.33
CA LEU A 122 22.02 7.19 -6.24
C LEU A 122 20.99 7.97 -5.42
N GLN A 123 19.69 7.71 -5.66
CA GLN A 123 18.60 8.38 -4.96
C GLN A 123 18.54 7.96 -3.49
N ASP A 124 18.73 6.68 -3.18
CA ASP A 124 18.81 6.19 -1.81
C ASP A 124 20.01 6.81 -1.07
N ALA A 125 21.19 6.86 -1.70
CA ALA A 125 22.37 7.50 -1.11
C ALA A 125 22.15 9.00 -0.86
N HIS A 126 21.53 9.70 -1.80
CA HIS A 126 21.17 11.11 -1.64
C HIS A 126 20.16 11.31 -0.51
N ALA A 127 19.12 10.49 -0.41
CA ALA A 127 18.12 10.56 0.64
C ALA A 127 18.73 10.35 2.04
N VAL A 128 19.66 9.39 2.18
CA VAL A 128 20.38 9.14 3.45
C VAL A 128 21.25 10.33 3.83
N ASP A 129 21.98 10.93 2.88
CA ASP A 129 22.77 12.15 3.11
C ASP A 129 21.89 13.33 3.56
N GLN A 130 20.75 13.56 2.89
CA GLN A 130 19.82 14.63 3.28
C GLN A 130 19.19 14.38 4.65
N MET A 131 18.84 13.12 4.96
CA MET A 131 18.32 12.74 6.27
C MET A 131 19.33 13.02 7.39
N SER A 132 20.63 12.81 7.15
CA SER A 132 21.68 13.16 8.12
C SER A 132 21.75 14.66 8.44
N LYS A 133 21.22 15.51 7.54
CA LYS A 133 21.10 16.97 7.68
C LYS A 133 19.73 17.40 8.21
N GLY A 134 18.85 16.46 8.54
CA GLY A 134 17.48 16.72 9.01
C GLY A 134 16.48 17.04 7.88
N ILE A 135 16.84 16.81 6.62
CA ILE A 135 15.97 17.07 5.46
C ILE A 135 15.37 15.73 5.00
N ILE A 136 14.04 15.66 4.92
CA ILE A 136 13.32 14.49 4.40
C ILE A 136 13.13 14.67 2.89
N THR A 137 13.58 13.69 2.11
CA THR A 137 13.44 13.68 0.65
C THR A 137 12.38 12.68 0.22
N ASP A 138 11.47 13.10 -0.65
CA ASP A 138 10.51 12.22 -1.29
C ASP A 138 11.20 11.43 -2.40
N THR A 139 11.56 10.17 -2.12
CA THR A 139 12.29 9.31 -3.07
C THR A 139 11.41 8.70 -4.14
N TYR A 140 10.10 8.61 -3.90
CA TYR A 140 9.15 7.86 -4.74
C TYR A 140 9.53 6.38 -4.90
N ARG A 141 10.30 5.84 -3.94
CA ARG A 141 10.63 4.43 -3.87
C ARG A 141 9.36 3.62 -3.68
N SER A 142 9.14 2.65 -4.55
CA SER A 142 8.04 1.72 -4.39
C SER A 142 8.34 0.68 -3.31
N CYS A 143 7.53 0.65 -2.26
CA CYS A 143 7.74 -0.21 -1.08
C CYS A 143 7.11 -1.60 -1.25
N PHE A 144 5.88 -1.63 -1.74
CA PHE A 144 5.14 -2.87 -1.96
C PHE A 144 3.92 -2.65 -2.88
N ALA A 145 3.35 -3.75 -3.38
CA ALA A 145 2.15 -3.71 -4.21
C ALA A 145 1.08 -4.69 -3.74
N SER A 146 -0.17 -4.39 -4.08
CA SER A 146 -1.27 -5.34 -4.08
C SER A 146 -2.03 -5.38 -5.40
N LEU A 147 -2.52 -6.57 -5.75
CA LEU A 147 -3.50 -6.76 -6.83
C LEU A 147 -4.88 -6.91 -6.22
N VAL A 148 -5.78 -5.98 -6.57
CA VAL A 148 -7.15 -5.93 -6.07
C VAL A 148 -8.11 -6.27 -7.21
N CYS A 149 -8.74 -7.43 -7.12
CA CYS A 149 -9.73 -7.89 -8.08
C CYS A 149 -11.13 -7.38 -7.69
N LYS A 150 -11.82 -6.70 -8.61
CA LYS A 150 -13.20 -6.22 -8.42
C LYS A 150 -14.06 -6.55 -9.63
N LYS A 151 -15.32 -6.95 -9.40
CA LYS A 151 -16.32 -7.08 -10.46
C LYS A 151 -17.15 -5.80 -10.50
N ILE A 152 -17.04 -5.03 -11.59
CA ILE A 152 -17.76 -3.77 -11.76
C ILE A 152 -18.59 -3.88 -13.04
N ARG A 153 -19.92 -3.76 -12.91
CA ARG A 153 -20.87 -3.87 -14.03
C ARG A 153 -20.63 -5.13 -14.88
N GLY A 154 -20.53 -6.29 -14.21
CA GLY A 154 -20.31 -7.58 -14.84
C GLY A 154 -18.87 -7.88 -15.29
N ARG A 155 -18.00 -6.87 -15.39
CA ARG A 155 -16.61 -7.04 -15.86
C ARG A 155 -15.63 -7.17 -14.69
N LEU A 156 -14.75 -8.17 -14.76
CA LEU A 156 -13.61 -8.27 -13.85
C LEU A 156 -12.61 -7.15 -14.17
N ARG A 157 -12.17 -6.45 -13.14
CA ARG A 157 -11.14 -5.42 -13.19
C ARG A 157 -10.10 -5.75 -12.13
N VAL A 158 -8.84 -5.71 -12.53
CA VAL A 158 -7.70 -5.90 -11.64
C VAL A 158 -7.04 -4.54 -11.49
N TYR A 159 -6.94 -4.06 -10.25
CA TYR A 159 -6.25 -2.84 -9.91
C TYR A 159 -4.92 -3.20 -9.27
N VAL A 160 -3.87 -2.48 -9.63
CA VAL A 160 -2.60 -2.50 -8.92
C VAL A 160 -2.64 -1.33 -7.95
N HIS A 161 -2.45 -1.60 -6.66
CA HIS A 161 -2.15 -0.57 -5.68
C HIS A 161 -0.67 -0.63 -5.36
N ILE A 162 0.03 0.48 -5.53
CA ILE A 162 1.45 0.60 -5.22
C ILE A 162 1.57 1.53 -4.02
N THR A 163 2.25 1.08 -2.98
CA THR A 163 2.67 1.94 -1.87
C THR A 163 4.02 2.52 -2.21
N VAL A 164 4.11 3.83 -2.14
CA VAL A 164 5.29 4.62 -2.54
C VAL A 164 5.74 5.45 -1.34
N GLU A 165 7.05 5.62 -1.20
CA GLU A 165 7.66 6.51 -0.23
C GLU A 165 7.59 7.97 -0.69
N GLY A 166 7.26 8.86 0.23
CA GLY A 166 7.21 10.30 0.00
C GLY A 166 5.79 10.85 -0.13
N LYS A 167 5.71 12.16 -0.32
CA LYS A 167 4.46 12.90 -0.48
C LYS A 167 3.87 12.66 -1.87
N ALA A 168 2.55 12.53 -1.92
CA ALA A 168 1.82 12.43 -3.18
C ALA A 168 2.00 13.71 -4.02
N ILE A 169 2.22 13.54 -5.32
CA ILE A 169 2.38 14.65 -6.24
C ILE A 169 1.09 15.47 -6.29
N SER A 170 1.24 16.80 -6.23
CA SER A 170 0.11 17.71 -6.29
C SER A 170 -0.65 17.60 -7.61
N LYS A 171 -1.96 17.42 -7.53
CA LYS A 171 -2.83 17.33 -8.71
C LYS A 171 -2.88 18.67 -9.44
N ARG A 172 -2.61 18.65 -10.75
CA ARG A 172 -2.65 19.84 -11.62
C ARG A 172 -3.65 19.72 -12.77
N ARG A 173 -4.01 20.87 -13.33
CA ARG A 173 -4.78 21.02 -14.56
C ARG A 173 -3.85 20.89 -15.78
N LYS A 174 -4.44 20.91 -16.98
CA LYS A 174 -3.67 20.82 -18.23
C LYS A 174 -2.75 22.01 -18.48
N ASP A 175 -3.09 23.18 -17.93
CA ASP A 175 -2.28 24.39 -17.95
C ASP A 175 -1.22 24.42 -16.81
N SER A 176 -0.98 23.27 -16.17
CA SER A 176 -0.07 23.08 -15.04
C SER A 176 -0.44 23.84 -13.76
N THR A 177 -1.59 24.52 -13.73
CA THR A 177 -2.05 25.17 -12.50
C THR A 177 -2.56 24.14 -11.48
N PRO A 178 -2.44 24.41 -10.16
CA PRO A 178 -3.01 23.53 -9.14
C PRO A 178 -4.48 23.24 -9.41
N ARG A 179 -4.87 21.96 -9.31
CA ARG A 179 -6.28 21.56 -9.53
C ARG A 179 -7.18 22.14 -8.46
N HIS A 180 -6.67 22.17 -7.23
CA HIS A 180 -7.32 22.68 -6.04
C HIS A 180 -6.60 23.95 -5.60
N TYR A 181 -7.35 25.02 -5.38
CA TYR A 181 -6.84 26.28 -4.87
C TYR A 181 -7.32 26.46 -3.43
N TYR A 182 -6.53 27.14 -2.61
CA TYR A 182 -6.98 27.61 -1.31
C TYR A 182 -8.05 28.68 -1.53
N GLY A 183 -9.28 28.38 -1.12
CA GLY A 183 -10.40 29.31 -1.13
C GLY A 183 -10.74 29.78 0.28
N LYS A 184 -11.46 30.89 0.39
CA LYS A 184 -12.15 31.30 1.62
C LYS A 184 -13.62 30.91 1.51
N GLY A 185 -14.13 30.15 2.48
CA GLY A 185 -15.52 29.74 2.49
C GLY A 185 -15.81 28.70 3.57
N ASN A 186 -17.10 28.37 3.73
CA ASN A 186 -17.52 27.33 4.66
C ASN A 186 -17.13 25.96 4.09
N ILE A 187 -16.36 25.21 4.86
CA ILE A 187 -15.99 23.83 4.53
C ILE A 187 -16.99 22.92 5.24
N GLY A 188 -17.84 22.24 4.46
CA GLY A 188 -18.64 21.12 4.99
C GLY A 188 -17.72 19.93 5.22
N CYS A 189 -17.48 19.58 6.48
CA CYS A 189 -16.65 18.44 6.85
C CYS A 189 -17.52 17.39 7.55
N ASP A 190 -17.67 16.21 6.93
CA ASP A 190 -18.33 15.06 7.54
C ASP A 190 -17.26 14.10 8.06
N ILE A 191 -16.79 14.38 9.27
CA ILE A 191 -15.72 13.61 9.90
C ILE A 191 -16.33 12.38 10.57
N GLY A 192 -16.01 11.20 10.04
CA GLY A 192 -16.38 9.94 10.69
C GLY A 192 -15.66 9.74 12.03
N THR A 193 -16.17 8.85 12.87
CA THR A 193 -15.63 8.58 14.22
C THR A 193 -14.17 8.12 14.30
N GLN A 194 -13.49 7.91 13.16
CA GLN A 194 -12.09 7.47 13.05
C GLN A 194 -11.24 8.41 12.19
N THR A 195 -11.76 9.59 11.83
CA THR A 195 -11.03 10.56 11.01
C THR A 195 -10.74 11.78 11.85
N ILE A 196 -9.55 12.36 11.68
CA ILE A 196 -9.23 13.68 12.21
C ILE A 196 -8.81 14.52 11.02
N ALA A 197 -9.43 15.69 10.85
CA ALA A 197 -9.03 16.65 9.82
C ALA A 197 -8.17 17.72 10.47
N TYR A 198 -6.94 17.88 9.98
CA TYR A 198 -6.08 19.00 10.34
C TYR A 198 -5.97 19.94 9.14
N THR A 199 -6.08 21.23 9.41
CA THR A 199 -5.87 22.29 8.42
C THR A 199 -4.85 23.25 8.97
N SER A 200 -3.80 23.54 8.21
CA SER A 200 -2.82 24.57 8.56
C SER A 200 -2.58 25.48 7.37
N ASN A 201 -2.10 26.69 7.67
CA ASN A 201 -1.60 27.64 6.67
C ASN A 201 -0.18 27.27 6.20
N THR A 202 0.47 26.34 6.90
CA THR A 202 1.79 25.76 6.59
C THR A 202 1.63 24.28 6.28
N GLU A 203 2.67 23.66 5.73
CA GLU A 203 2.71 22.21 5.58
C GLU A 203 2.55 21.53 6.95
N VAL A 204 1.71 20.48 7.00
CA VAL A 204 1.36 19.70 8.20
C VAL A 204 2.02 18.33 8.11
#